data_AF-A0A2S7JU25-F1
#
_entry.id   AF-A0A2S7JU25-F1
#
_cell.length_a   1.000
_cell.length_b   1.000
_cell.length_c   1.000
_cell.angle_alpha   90.00
_cell.angle_beta   90.00
_cell.angle_gamma   90.00
#
_symmetry.space_group_name_H-M   'P 1'
#
loop_
_entity.id
_entity.type
_entity.pdbx_description
1 polymer ?
#
loop_
_entity_poly.entity_id
_entity_poly.type
_entity_poly.pdbx_seq_one_letter_code
_entity_poly.pdbx_strand_id
1 'polypeptide(L)'
;MTSTPELVKHRFSEELRRCCGSHYQTVPSNEQFARDLYLSSKYGLKVSRETVRKWFKGDSFPDLDHLLHLIRWLGLDMTKVFVDELQHEKNKVEASRLQYLDISSIEQITPEQIDSFVGLLNSIKNSDLVKSRRR
;
A
#
# COMPACT_ATOMS: atom_id res chain seq x y z
N MET A 1 2.20 -3.09 -23.27
CA MET A 1 2.06 -3.86 -22.03
C MET A 1 2.94 -3.21 -20.98
N THR A 2 2.39 -2.47 -20.03
CA THR A 2 3.17 -1.85 -18.95
C THR A 2 3.57 -2.92 -17.95
N SER A 3 4.87 -3.07 -17.72
CA SER A 3 5.42 -4.00 -16.73
C SER A 3 4.86 -3.66 -15.34
N THR A 4 4.53 -4.66 -14.51
CA THR A 4 4.10 -4.51 -13.11
C THR A 4 4.89 -3.44 -12.32
N PRO A 5 6.24 -3.35 -12.41
CA PRO A 5 6.99 -2.29 -11.74
C PRO A 5 6.69 -0.87 -12.25
N GLU A 6 6.43 -0.67 -13.54
CA GLU A 6 6.10 0.65 -14.09
C GLU A 6 4.71 1.11 -13.63
N LEU A 7 3.77 0.17 -13.50
CA LEU A 7 2.44 0.46 -12.95
C LEU A 7 2.52 0.92 -11.48
N VAL A 8 3.35 0.27 -10.67
CA VAL A 8 3.57 0.65 -9.26
C VAL A 8 4.18 2.05 -9.16
N LYS A 9 5.18 2.37 -9.98
CA LYS A 9 5.77 3.72 -10.00
C LYS A 9 4.75 4.79 -10.44
N HIS A 10 3.91 4.48 -11.43
CA HIS A 10 2.85 5.37 -11.87
C HIS A 10 1.86 5.65 -10.75
N ARG A 11 1.30 4.60 -10.12
CA ARG A 11 0.34 4.73 -9.01
C ARG A 11 0.93 5.46 -7.82
N PHE A 12 2.20 5.21 -7.50
CA PHE A 12 2.93 5.97 -6.49
C PHE A 12 2.99 7.46 -6.83
N SER A 13 3.30 7.80 -8.08
CA SER A 13 3.35 9.21 -8.50
C SER A 13 1.99 9.91 -8.38
N GLU A 14 0.91 9.19 -8.67
CA GLU A 14 -0.46 9.69 -8.53
C GLU A 14 -0.83 9.93 -7.06
N GLU A 15 -0.57 8.94 -6.21
CA GLU A 15 -0.83 9.04 -4.78
C GLU A 15 0.02 10.14 -4.13
N LEU A 16 1.28 10.28 -4.53
CA LEU A 16 2.16 11.34 -4.06
C LEU A 16 1.62 12.73 -4.44
N ARG A 17 1.20 12.92 -5.69
CA ARG A 17 0.58 14.20 -6.14
C ARG A 17 -0.70 14.49 -5.38
N ARG A 18 -1.53 13.48 -5.16
CA ARG A 18 -2.78 13.59 -4.39
C ARG A 18 -2.50 14.06 -2.97
N CYS A 19 -1.59 13.41 -2.25
CA CYS A 19 -1.22 13.79 -0.89
C CYS A 19 -0.56 15.17 -0.83
N CYS A 20 0.24 15.54 -1.84
CA CYS A 20 0.78 16.90 -1.93
C CYS A 20 -0.34 17.94 -2.05
N GLY A 21 -1.36 17.69 -2.88
CA GLY A 21 -2.52 18.57 -2.98
C GLY A 21 -3.25 18.77 -1.66
N SER A 22 -3.35 17.73 -0.82
CA SER A 22 -3.95 17.85 0.52
C SER A 22 -3.04 18.54 1.54
N HIS A 23 -1.73 18.23 1.54
CA HIS A 23 -0.78 18.73 2.53
C HIS A 23 -0.34 20.19 2.25
N TYR A 24 -0.14 20.54 0.98
CA TYR A 24 0.35 21.86 0.56
C TYR A 24 -0.74 22.75 -0.04
N GLN A 25 -1.97 22.26 -0.20
CA GLN A 25 -3.07 22.90 -0.95
C GLN A 25 -2.77 23.11 -2.46
N THR A 26 -1.57 22.75 -2.92
CA THR A 26 -1.10 22.82 -4.30
C THR A 26 0.02 21.81 -4.52
N VAL A 27 0.41 21.54 -5.77
CA VAL A 27 1.61 20.72 -6.03
C VAL A 27 2.85 21.59 -5.83
N PRO A 28 3.73 21.29 -4.86
CA PRO A 28 4.93 22.07 -4.60
C PRO A 28 5.94 21.93 -5.74
N SER A 29 6.88 22.88 -5.84
CA SER A 29 8.01 22.73 -6.75
C SER A 29 8.94 21.60 -6.28
N ASN A 30 9.70 21.00 -7.21
CA ASN A 30 10.64 19.92 -6.88
C ASN A 30 11.69 20.36 -5.84
N GLU A 31 12.20 21.59 -5.93
CA GLU A 31 13.09 22.16 -4.91
C GLU A 31 12.40 22.31 -3.55
N GLN A 32 11.17 22.84 -3.53
CA GLN A 32 10.45 23.06 -2.27
C GLN A 32 10.21 21.74 -1.57
N PHE A 33 9.71 20.74 -2.29
CA PHE A 33 9.46 19.41 -1.76
C PHE A 33 10.74 18.75 -1.23
N ALA A 34 11.86 18.84 -1.97
CA ALA A 34 13.14 18.29 -1.52
C ALA A 34 13.62 18.90 -0.19
N ARG A 35 13.45 20.22 -0.03
CA ARG A 35 13.78 20.93 1.21
C ARG A 35 12.86 20.50 2.35
N ASP A 36 11.56 20.47 2.11
CA ASP A 36 10.58 20.16 3.15
C ASP A 36 10.67 18.69 3.60
N LEU A 37 11.01 17.79 2.68
CA LEU A 37 11.33 16.40 3.01
C LEU A 37 12.52 16.31 3.96
N TYR A 38 13.60 17.04 3.65
CA TYR A 38 14.79 17.06 4.49
C TYR A 38 14.46 17.61 5.88
N LEU A 39 13.74 18.74 5.95
CA LEU A 39 13.36 19.41 7.21
C LEU A 39 12.37 18.60 8.05
N SER A 40 11.47 17.85 7.42
CA SER A 40 10.52 16.98 8.13
C SER A 40 11.18 15.70 8.67
N SER A 41 12.32 15.30 8.12
CA SER A 41 13.01 14.08 8.53
C SER A 41 13.92 14.30 9.74
N LYS A 42 13.77 13.48 10.79
CA LYS A 42 14.69 13.50 11.95
C LYS A 42 16.09 12.97 11.62
N TYR A 43 16.19 12.16 10.56
CA TYR A 43 17.42 11.48 10.15
C TYR A 43 18.14 12.17 8.99
N GLY A 44 17.69 13.35 8.55
CA GLY A 44 18.34 14.11 7.48
C GLY A 44 18.27 13.42 6.11
N LEU A 45 17.11 12.84 5.77
CA LEU A 45 16.84 12.21 4.49
C LEU A 45 16.92 13.26 3.37
N LYS A 46 18.05 13.27 2.66
CA LYS A 46 18.35 14.25 1.62
C LYS A 46 18.09 13.66 0.25
N VAL A 47 17.30 14.36 -0.54
CA VAL A 47 17.04 14.02 -1.94
C VAL A 47 17.41 15.17 -2.85
N SER A 48 17.80 14.84 -4.08
CA SER A 48 18.02 15.86 -5.11
C SER A 48 16.68 16.31 -5.72
N ARG A 49 16.65 17.53 -6.27
CA ARG A 49 15.52 18.02 -7.10
C ARG A 49 15.16 17.02 -8.19
N GLU A 50 16.16 16.42 -8.82
CA GLU A 50 15.96 15.48 -9.92
C GLU A 50 15.34 14.16 -9.46
N THR A 51 15.70 13.68 -8.27
CA THR A 51 15.06 12.51 -7.63
C THR A 51 13.57 12.78 -7.41
N VAL A 52 13.24 13.94 -6.83
CA VAL A 52 11.86 14.36 -6.58
C VAL A 52 11.09 14.49 -7.90
N ARG A 53 11.70 15.09 -8.93
CA ARG A 53 11.10 15.19 -10.27
C ARG A 53 10.76 13.80 -10.82
N LYS A 54 11.66 12.82 -10.66
CA LYS A 54 11.44 11.45 -11.12
C LYS A 54 10.32 10.76 -10.34
N TRP A 55 10.20 10.99 -9.03
CA TRP A 55 9.07 10.51 -8.22
C TRP A 55 7.74 11.09 -8.70
N PHE A 56 7.65 12.40 -8.91
CA PHE A 56 6.43 13.04 -9.40
C PHE A 56 6.04 12.63 -10.81
N LYS A 57 6.99 12.21 -11.66
CA LYS A 57 6.69 11.68 -13.00
C LYS A 57 6.35 10.19 -13.01
N GLY A 58 6.68 9.44 -11.96
CA GLY A 58 6.61 7.98 -11.97
C GLY A 58 7.79 7.32 -12.69
N ASP A 59 8.90 8.03 -12.90
CA ASP A 59 10.12 7.49 -13.52
C ASP A 59 10.93 6.62 -12.54
N SER A 60 10.75 6.87 -11.23
CA SER A 60 11.48 6.16 -10.17
C SER A 60 10.63 5.99 -8.92
N PHE A 61 11.05 5.06 -8.07
CA PHE A 61 10.41 4.76 -6.79
C PHE A 61 11.41 5.08 -5.66
N PRO A 62 10.96 5.63 -4.52
CA PRO A 62 11.82 5.87 -3.35
C PRO A 62 12.37 4.56 -2.79
N ASP A 63 13.54 4.63 -2.14
CA ASP A 63 13.99 3.53 -1.27
C ASP A 63 13.10 3.42 -0.03
N LEU A 64 13.34 2.37 0.78
CA LEU A 64 12.49 2.05 1.92
C LEU A 64 12.45 3.17 2.97
N ASP A 65 13.59 3.80 3.27
CA ASP A 65 13.67 4.83 4.31
C ASP A 65 12.91 6.09 3.89
N HIS A 66 13.11 6.54 2.64
CA HIS A 66 12.36 7.66 2.08
C HIS A 66 10.87 7.34 1.98
N LEU A 67 10.52 6.12 1.57
CA LEU A 67 9.12 5.70 1.47
C LEU A 67 8.42 5.72 2.83
N LEU A 68 9.03 5.13 3.86
CA LEU A 68 8.47 5.09 5.21
C LEU A 68 8.27 6.50 5.77
N HIS A 69 9.23 7.39 5.53
CA HIS A 69 9.09 8.79 5.92
C HIS A 69 7.95 9.48 5.18
N LEU A 70 7.86 9.31 3.86
CA LEU A 70 6.77 9.88 3.05
C LEU A 70 5.38 9.37 3.49
N ILE A 71 5.25 8.09 3.84
CA ILE A 71 4.01 7.52 4.39
C ILE A 71 3.62 8.24 5.68
N ARG A 72 4.56 8.40 6.61
CA ARG A 72 4.29 9.04 7.90
C ARG A 72 4.04 10.54 7.78
N TRP A 73 4.75 11.21 6.87
CA TRP A 73 4.71 12.65 6.74
C TRP A 73 3.53 13.15 5.89
N LEU A 74 3.26 12.51 4.75
CA LEU A 74 2.19 12.92 3.83
C LEU A 74 0.94 12.05 3.93
N GLY A 75 0.98 10.96 4.70
CA GLY A 75 -0.14 10.03 4.80
C GLY A 75 -0.38 9.24 3.50
N LEU A 76 0.69 8.82 2.81
CA LEU A 76 0.56 8.02 1.58
C LEU A 76 -0.19 6.73 1.86
N ASP A 77 -1.22 6.45 1.06
CA ASP A 77 -1.95 5.19 1.11
C ASP A 77 -1.33 4.17 0.15
N MET A 78 -0.47 3.31 0.69
CA MET A 78 0.22 2.28 -0.09
C MET A 78 -0.72 1.19 -0.63
N THR A 79 -1.96 1.10 -0.11
CA THR A 79 -2.95 0.19 -0.70
C THR A 79 -3.30 0.63 -2.12
N LYS A 80 -3.44 1.93 -2.37
CA LYS A 80 -3.68 2.48 -3.72
C LYS A 80 -2.50 2.29 -4.66
N VAL A 81 -1.30 2.17 -4.12
CA VAL A 81 -0.07 1.98 -4.91
C VAL A 81 0.10 0.54 -5.34
N PHE A 82 -0.07 -0.42 -4.43
CA PHE A 82 0.23 -1.83 -4.67
C PHE A 82 -0.99 -2.70 -5.00
N VAL A 83 -2.18 -2.32 -4.54
CA VAL A 83 -3.39 -3.10 -4.77
C VAL A 83 -4.04 -2.65 -6.07
N ASP A 84 -4.31 -3.62 -6.93
CA ASP A 84 -5.08 -3.38 -8.14
C ASP A 84 -6.56 -3.22 -7.81
N GLU A 85 -7.14 -2.04 -8.07
CA GLU A 85 -8.54 -1.72 -7.75
C GLU A 85 -9.52 -2.73 -8.37
N LEU A 86 -9.20 -3.30 -9.55
CA LEU A 86 -10.00 -4.36 -10.19
C LEU A 86 -9.98 -5.68 -9.42
N GLN A 87 -8.91 -5.97 -8.69
CA GLN A 87 -8.82 -7.12 -7.77
C GLN A 87 -9.42 -6.77 -6.40
N HIS A 88 -9.34 -5.51 -5.99
CA HIS A 88 -9.88 -5.04 -4.71
C HIS A 88 -11.40 -4.99 -4.71
N GLU A 89 -12.05 -4.54 -5.78
CA GLU A 89 -13.52 -4.57 -5.91
C GLU A 89 -14.06 -6.02 -5.88
N LYS A 90 -13.41 -6.96 -6.58
CA LYS A 90 -13.76 -8.39 -6.51
C LYS A 90 -13.61 -8.95 -5.10
N ASN A 91 -12.51 -8.65 -4.41
CA ASN A 91 -12.28 -9.09 -3.03
C ASN A 91 -13.17 -8.37 -2.01
N LYS A 92 -13.56 -7.11 -2.25
CA LYS A 92 -14.46 -6.33 -1.39
C LYS A 92 -15.88 -6.85 -1.44
N VAL A 93 -16.34 -7.31 -2.61
CA VAL A 93 -17.63 -8.01 -2.75
C VAL A 93 -17.62 -9.33 -1.96
N GLU A 94 -16.49 -10.04 -1.92
CA GLU A 94 -16.36 -11.26 -1.08
C GLU A 94 -16.20 -10.95 0.41
N ALA A 95 -15.43 -9.92 0.80
CA ALA A 95 -15.25 -9.51 2.18
C ALA A 95 -16.54 -8.95 2.80
N SER A 96 -17.37 -8.27 2.01
CA SER A 96 -18.73 -7.86 2.40
C SER A 96 -19.63 -9.06 2.73
N ARG A 97 -19.32 -10.29 2.30
CA ARG A 97 -20.03 -11.48 2.78
C ARG A 97 -19.57 -11.94 4.16
N LEU A 98 -18.34 -11.59 4.56
CA LEU A 98 -17.78 -11.92 5.87
C LEU A 98 -18.23 -10.93 6.96
N GLN A 99 -18.83 -9.79 6.60
CA GLN A 99 -19.41 -8.83 7.56
C GLN A 99 -20.61 -9.37 8.36
N TYR A 100 -21.13 -10.54 7.95
CA TYR A 100 -22.18 -11.27 8.65
C TYR A 100 -21.63 -12.38 9.57
N LEU A 101 -20.31 -12.52 9.67
CA LEU A 101 -19.71 -13.41 10.67
C LEU A 101 -19.83 -12.71 12.02
N ASP A 102 -20.70 -13.25 12.87
CA ASP A 102 -20.87 -12.79 14.23
C ASP A 102 -19.63 -13.16 15.06
N ILE A 103 -18.91 -12.13 15.51
CA ILE A 103 -17.71 -12.24 16.32
C ILE A 103 -17.98 -11.91 17.80
N SER A 104 -19.26 -11.83 18.19
CA SER A 104 -19.70 -11.64 19.58
C SER A 104 -19.19 -12.72 20.55
N SER A 105 -18.77 -13.89 20.04
CA SER A 105 -18.28 -15.02 20.83
C SER A 105 -16.75 -15.13 20.91
N ILE A 106 -15.97 -14.14 20.46
CA ILE A 106 -14.48 -14.18 20.50
C ILE A 106 -13.96 -14.42 21.92
N GLU A 107 -14.63 -13.92 22.96
CA GLU A 107 -14.21 -14.08 24.35
C GLU A 107 -14.10 -15.55 24.80
N GLN A 108 -14.74 -16.48 24.09
CA GLN A 108 -14.73 -17.92 24.39
C GLN A 108 -13.76 -18.73 23.52
N ILE A 109 -13.08 -18.09 22.55
CA ILE A 109 -12.17 -18.77 21.64
C ILE A 109 -10.76 -18.71 22.23
N THR A 110 -10.15 -19.87 22.46
CA THR A 110 -8.77 -19.91 22.95
C THR A 110 -7.77 -19.69 21.80
N PRO A 111 -6.57 -19.19 22.08
CA PRO A 111 -5.51 -19.03 21.07
C PRO A 111 -5.20 -20.32 20.31
N GLU A 112 -5.26 -21.48 20.98
CA GLU A 112 -5.00 -22.78 20.36
C GLU A 112 -6.09 -23.18 19.36
N GLN A 113 -7.34 -22.78 19.62
CA GLN A 113 -8.44 -22.99 18.68
C GLN A 113 -8.29 -22.10 17.43
N ILE A 114 -7.78 -20.87 17.60
CA ILE A 114 -7.44 -19.98 16.49
C ILE A 114 -6.32 -20.60 15.64
N ASP A 115 -5.25 -21.08 16.28
CA ASP A 115 -4.12 -21.71 15.59
C ASP A 115 -4.53 -22.97 14.83
N SER A 116 -5.40 -23.80 15.42
CA SER A 116 -5.97 -24.96 14.76
C SER A 116 -6.81 -24.56 13.53
N PHE A 117 -7.64 -23.51 13.66
CA PHE A 117 -8.43 -23.01 12.55
C PHE A 117 -7.56 -22.44 11.43
N VAL A 118 -6.51 -21.70 11.76
CA VAL A 118 -5.50 -21.22 10.80
C VAL A 118 -4.81 -22.40 10.11
N GLY A 119 -4.47 -23.45 10.85
CA GLY A 119 -3.91 -24.69 10.30
C GLY A 119 -4.84 -25.36 9.28
N LEU A 120 -6.13 -25.43 9.58
CA LEU A 120 -7.16 -25.95 8.66
C LEU A 120 -7.30 -25.07 7.41
N LEU A 121 -7.36 -23.74 7.57
CA LEU A 121 -7.44 -22.81 6.44
C LEU A 121 -6.22 -22.92 5.52
N ASN A 122 -5.02 -23.04 6.10
CA ASN A 122 -3.80 -23.25 5.34
C ASN A 122 -3.81 -24.60 4.61
N SER A 123 -4.33 -25.65 5.24
CA SER A 123 -4.48 -26.96 4.60
C SER A 123 -5.46 -26.90 3.41
N ILE A 124 -6.58 -26.19 3.56
CA ILE A 124 -7.56 -25.97 2.48
C ILE A 124 -6.93 -25.16 1.34
N LYS A 125 -6.24 -24.06 1.66
CA LYS A 125 -5.54 -23.21 0.69
C LYS A 125 -4.52 -23.98 -0.13
N ASN A 126 -3.82 -24.94 0.48
CA ASN A 126 -2.79 -25.74 -0.14
C ASN A 126 -3.32 -27.02 -0.82
N SER A 127 -4.58 -27.37 -0.58
CA SER A 127 -5.26 -28.51 -1.21
C SER A 127 -5.45 -28.29 -2.72
N ASP A 128 -5.43 -29.39 -3.48
CA ASP A 128 -5.49 -29.36 -4.95
C ASP A 128 -6.83 -28.82 -5.50
N LEU A 129 -7.87 -28.72 -4.67
CA LEU A 129 -9.16 -28.11 -5.01
C LEU A 129 -9.05 -26.61 -5.32
N VAL A 130 -8.15 -25.89 -4.65
CA VAL A 130 -7.95 -24.44 -4.87
C VAL A 130 -6.93 -24.21 -6.00
N LYS A 131 -5.96 -25.10 -6.17
CA LYS A 131 -4.97 -25.03 -7.27
C LYS A 131 -5.60 -25.29 -8.65
N SER A 132 -6.60 -26.16 -8.72
CA SER A 132 -7.32 -26.48 -9.97
C SER A 132 -8.15 -25.30 -10.51
N ARG A 133 -8.71 -24.45 -9.64
CA ARG A 133 -9.48 -23.24 -10.04
C ARG A 133 -8.62 -22.10 -10.63
N ARG A 134 -7.29 -22.22 -10.63
CA ARG A 134 -6.37 -21.21 -11.17
C ARG A 134 -5.78 -21.56 -12.54
N ARG A 135 -6.16 -22.70 -13.14
CA ARG A 135 -5.79 -23.06 -14.52
C ARG A 135 -6.86 -22.66 -15.52
#